data_AF-A0A925SF00-F1
#
_entry.id   AF-A0A925SF00-F1
#
_cell.length_a   1.000
_cell.length_b   1.000
_cell.length_c   1.000
_cell.angle_alpha   90.00
_cell.angle_beta   90.00
_cell.angle_gamma   90.00
#
_symmetry.space_group_name_H-M   'P 1'
#
loop_
_entity.id
_entity.type
_entity.pdbx_description
1 polymer ?
#
loop_
_entity_poly.entity_id
_entity_poly.type
_entity_poly.pdbx_seq_one_letter_code
_entity_poly.pdbx_strand_id
1 'polypeptide(L)'
;MNRLTLSRRKFLVMTGTTAAGILISPTIGAMHAPKPVIRFGMLSDVHYADREPSGDRFYRQSLAKVQECVDVMNREKVNFVIELGDFKDQDVVPHEAHTLKYLTDIEGVFQQFNG
;
A
#
# COMPACT_ATOMS: atom_id res chain seq x y z
N MET A 1 -46.66 33.98 2.77
CA MET A 1 -45.45 33.13 2.78
C MET A 1 -45.69 31.97 3.74
N ASN A 2 -45.93 30.75 3.22
CA ASN A 2 -46.16 29.58 4.07
C ASN A 2 -44.82 29.14 4.70
N ARG A 3 -44.73 29.24 6.02
CA ARG A 3 -43.57 28.81 6.80
C ARG A 3 -43.60 27.29 6.91
N LEU A 4 -42.65 26.60 6.27
CA LEU A 4 -42.50 25.15 6.44
C LEU A 4 -42.03 24.87 7.87
N THR A 5 -42.92 24.28 8.68
CA THR A 5 -42.57 23.82 10.03
C THR A 5 -41.97 22.41 9.96
N LEU A 6 -40.66 22.33 10.18
CA LEU A 6 -39.91 21.07 10.23
C LEU A 6 -40.06 20.47 11.64
N SER A 7 -40.96 19.50 11.79
CA SER A 7 -41.14 18.81 13.08
C SER A 7 -40.12 17.66 13.23
N ARG A 8 -39.80 17.29 14.47
CA ARG A 8 -38.89 16.15 14.78
C ARG A 8 -39.29 14.87 14.06
N ARG A 9 -40.59 14.63 13.90
CA ARG A 9 -41.14 13.47 13.16
C ARG A 9 -40.87 13.57 11.66
N LYS A 10 -41.05 14.75 11.06
CA LYS A 10 -40.72 14.96 9.64
C LYS A 10 -39.23 14.82 9.38
N PHE A 11 -38.40 15.33 10.30
CA PHE A 11 -36.95 15.15 10.25
C PHE A 11 -36.57 13.66 10.30
N LEU A 12 -37.12 12.90 11.26
CA LEU A 12 -36.80 11.48 11.43
C LEU A 12 -37.24 10.62 10.24
N VAL A 13 -38.41 10.91 9.68
CA VAL A 13 -38.88 10.26 8.43
C VAL A 13 -37.98 10.61 7.25
N MET A 14 -37.61 11.89 7.10
CA MET A 14 -36.76 12.35 6.01
C MET A 14 -35.34 11.77 6.08
N THR A 15 -34.72 11.70 7.27
CA THR A 15 -33.42 11.03 7.44
C THR A 15 -33.49 9.52 7.18
N GLY A 16 -34.61 8.88 7.53
CA GLY A 16 -34.82 7.45 7.28
C GLY A 16 -34.91 7.12 5.78
N THR A 17 -35.58 7.96 4.99
CA THR A 17 -35.74 7.74 3.55
C THR A 17 -34.45 8.00 2.76
N THR A 18 -33.62 8.99 3.13
CA THR A 18 -32.32 9.20 2.48
C THR A 18 -31.34 8.06 2.76
N ALA A 19 -31.31 7.54 3.98
CA ALA A 19 -30.47 6.39 4.34
C ALA A 19 -30.88 5.13 3.58
N ALA A 20 -32.19 4.87 3.44
CA ALA A 20 -32.70 3.76 2.64
C ALA A 20 -32.39 3.93 1.14
N GLY A 21 -32.52 5.14 0.60
CA GLY A 21 -32.23 5.41 -0.83
C GLY A 21 -30.77 5.12 -1.23
N ILE A 22 -29.81 5.39 -0.34
CA ILE A 22 -28.39 5.07 -0.54
C ILE A 22 -28.16 3.54 -0.54
N LEU A 23 -28.88 2.80 0.29
CA LEU A 23 -28.78 1.34 0.36
C LEU A 23 -29.42 0.61 -0.83
N ILE A 24 -30.45 1.20 -1.46
CA ILE A 24 -31.20 0.58 -2.56
C ILE A 24 -30.51 0.79 -3.92
N SER A 25 -29.75 1.89 -4.08
CA SER A 25 -28.99 2.18 -5.31
C SER A 25 -27.55 2.57 -5.00
N PRO A 26 -26.65 1.60 -4.74
CA PRO A 26 -25.22 1.86 -4.54
C PRO A 26 -24.54 2.49 -5.77
N THR A 27 -25.23 2.56 -6.90
CA THR A 27 -24.74 3.11 -8.17
C THR A 27 -24.71 4.64 -8.23
N ILE A 28 -25.41 5.36 -7.35
CA ILE A 28 -25.46 6.84 -7.40
C ILE A 28 -24.12 7.46 -6.96
N GLY A 29 -23.32 6.75 -6.16
CA GLY A 29 -21.95 7.14 -5.77
C GLY A 29 -20.85 6.48 -6.62
N ALA A 30 -21.18 5.56 -7.51
CA ALA A 30 -20.23 4.89 -8.38
C ALA A 30 -19.87 5.80 -9.57
N MET A 31 -19.15 6.87 -9.27
CA MET A 31 -18.43 7.65 -10.28
C MET A 31 -17.48 6.67 -10.98
N HIS A 32 -17.79 6.30 -12.23
CA HIS A 32 -16.89 5.48 -13.04
C HIS A 32 -15.65 6.31 -13.36
N ALA A 33 -14.68 6.33 -12.44
CA ALA A 33 -13.34 6.79 -12.76
C ALA A 33 -12.81 5.89 -13.90
N PRO A 34 -12.27 6.47 -14.98
CA PRO A 34 -11.70 5.68 -16.06
C PRO A 34 -10.63 4.73 -15.51
N LYS A 35 -10.60 3.49 -16.01
CA LYS A 35 -9.57 2.53 -15.61
C LYS A 35 -8.17 3.12 -15.90
N PRO A 36 -7.22 3.02 -14.96
CA PRO A 36 -5.87 3.55 -15.18
C PRO A 36 -5.20 2.85 -16.37
N VAL A 37 -4.50 3.62 -17.21
CA VAL A 37 -3.75 3.11 -18.37
C VAL A 37 -2.56 2.26 -17.92
N ILE A 38 -1.95 2.65 -16.80
CA ILE A 38 -0.81 1.98 -16.20
C ILE A 38 -0.92 2.06 -14.68
N ARG A 39 -0.45 1.02 -14.00
CA ARG A 39 -0.31 0.99 -12.54
C ARG A 39 1.05 0.38 -12.25
N PHE A 40 1.87 1.02 -11.44
CA PHE A 40 3.18 0.49 -11.06
C PHE A 40 3.37 0.60 -9.55
N GLY A 41 4.18 -0.31 -9.01
CA GLY A 41 4.66 -0.24 -7.64
C GLY A 41 5.94 0.59 -7.54
N MET A 42 6.21 1.16 -6.37
CA MET A 42 7.46 1.86 -6.10
C MET A 42 7.90 1.58 -4.67
N LEU A 43 9.20 1.36 -4.48
CA LEU A 43 9.86 1.23 -3.18
C LEU A 43 11.26 1.87 -3.23
N SER A 44 11.80 2.20 -2.06
CA SER A 44 13.09 2.88 -1.91
C SER A 44 13.63 2.65 -0.51
N ASP A 45 14.94 2.87 -0.32
CA ASP A 45 15.59 2.94 1.00
C ASP A 45 15.33 1.70 1.87
N VAL A 46 15.32 0.52 1.23
CA VAL A 46 15.04 -0.76 1.89
C VAL A 46 16.12 -1.09 2.93
N HIS A 47 17.38 -0.77 2.62
CA HIS A 47 18.54 -0.95 3.49
C HIS A 47 18.60 -2.34 4.16
N TYR A 48 18.36 -3.42 3.42
CA TYR A 48 18.45 -4.75 4.03
C TYR A 48 19.89 -5.14 4.41
N ALA A 49 20.08 -5.63 5.63
CA ALA A 49 21.28 -6.31 6.11
C ALA A 49 20.93 -7.22 7.30
N ASP A 50 21.65 -8.33 7.47
CA ASP A 50 21.46 -9.25 8.59
C ASP A 50 22.19 -8.77 9.87
N ARG A 51 21.89 -7.54 10.30
CA ARG A 51 22.55 -6.90 11.45
C ARG A 51 21.57 -6.26 12.44
N GLU A 52 22.08 -6.00 13.64
CA GLU A 52 21.30 -5.33 14.69
C GLU A 52 20.85 -3.93 14.27
N PRO A 53 19.69 -3.45 14.75
CA PRO A 53 19.24 -2.08 14.50
C PRO A 53 20.27 -1.03 14.92
N SER A 54 20.27 0.11 14.22
CA SER A 54 21.14 1.25 14.55
C SER A 54 20.41 2.55 14.23
N GLY A 55 20.20 3.38 15.25
CA GLY A 55 19.30 4.54 15.16
C GLY A 55 17.90 4.08 14.77
N ASP A 56 17.36 4.69 13.72
CA ASP A 56 16.02 4.40 13.18
C ASP A 56 16.02 3.32 12.07
N ARG A 57 17.17 2.67 11.82
CA ARG A 57 17.30 1.63 10.80
C ARG A 57 17.09 0.24 11.39
N PHE A 58 16.06 -0.46 10.89
CA PHE A 58 15.69 -1.82 11.30
C PHE A 58 15.98 -2.84 10.19
N TYR A 59 17.26 -3.09 9.92
CA TYR A 59 17.78 -3.80 8.74
C TYR A 59 17.10 -5.15 8.45
N ARG A 60 16.99 -6.04 9.45
CA ARG A 60 16.40 -7.38 9.25
C ARG A 60 14.92 -7.36 8.92
N GLN A 61 14.20 -6.34 9.38
CA GLN A 61 12.77 -6.22 9.13
C GLN A 61 12.47 -5.90 7.66
N SER A 62 13.46 -5.44 6.90
CA SER A 62 13.29 -5.08 5.50
C SER A 62 12.85 -6.26 4.63
N LEU A 63 13.27 -7.50 4.92
CA LEU A 63 12.78 -8.69 4.20
C LEU A 63 11.27 -8.83 4.30
N ALA A 64 10.71 -8.77 5.52
CA ALA A 64 9.28 -8.89 5.73
C ALA A 64 8.49 -7.72 5.10
N LYS A 65 9.04 -6.50 5.18
CA LYS A 65 8.43 -5.31 4.56
C LYS A 65 8.41 -5.41 3.04
N VAL A 66 9.49 -5.88 2.41
CA VAL A 66 9.53 -6.10 0.96
C VAL A 66 8.62 -7.24 0.55
N GLN A 67 8.53 -8.33 1.33
CA GLN A 67 7.56 -9.40 1.07
C GLN A 67 6.13 -8.86 1.07
N GLU A 68 5.73 -8.11 2.09
CA GLU A 68 4.39 -7.50 2.16
C GLU A 68 4.15 -6.56 0.97
N CYS A 69 5.17 -5.78 0.61
CA CYS A 69 5.13 -4.87 -0.54
C CYS A 69 4.86 -5.64 -1.85
N VAL A 70 5.61 -6.72 -2.10
CA VAL A 70 5.45 -7.62 -3.26
C VAL A 70 4.08 -8.27 -3.26
N ASP A 71 3.59 -8.76 -2.13
CA ASP A 71 2.26 -9.38 -2.00
C ASP A 71 1.15 -8.37 -2.35
N VAL A 72 1.28 -7.12 -1.91
CA VAL A 72 0.37 -6.02 -2.26
C VAL A 72 0.45 -5.74 -3.76
N MET A 73 1.64 -5.60 -4.34
CA MET A 73 1.84 -5.32 -5.77
C MET A 73 1.23 -6.42 -6.66
N ASN A 74 1.43 -7.69 -6.28
CA ASN A 74 0.83 -8.85 -6.94
C ASN A 74 -0.70 -8.83 -6.86
N ARG A 75 -1.26 -8.58 -5.67
CA ARG A 75 -2.71 -8.50 -5.44
C ARG A 75 -3.34 -7.36 -6.25
N GLU A 76 -2.68 -6.20 -6.29
CA GLU A 76 -3.11 -5.01 -7.02
C GLU A 76 -2.84 -5.09 -8.53
N LYS A 77 -2.20 -6.17 -9.01
CA LYS A 77 -1.88 -6.44 -10.42
C LYS A 77 -1.18 -5.25 -11.09
N VAL A 78 -0.16 -4.73 -10.43
CA VAL A 78 0.67 -3.67 -11.02
C VAL A 78 1.44 -4.20 -12.23
N ASN A 79 1.72 -3.36 -13.21
CA ASN A 79 2.39 -3.71 -14.46
C ASN A 79 3.90 -3.93 -14.29
N PHE A 80 4.52 -3.21 -13.36
CA PHE A 80 5.93 -3.34 -12.99
C PHE A 80 6.16 -2.65 -11.65
N VAL A 81 7.36 -2.80 -11.10
CA VAL A 81 7.80 -2.19 -9.85
C VAL A 81 9.10 -1.44 -10.08
N ILE A 82 9.23 -0.25 -9.49
CA ILE A 82 10.45 0.56 -9.53
C ILE A 82 11.08 0.59 -8.15
N GLU A 83 12.32 0.11 -8.05
CA GLU A 83 13.20 0.30 -6.88
C GLU A 83 14.09 1.53 -7.16
N LEU A 84 14.08 2.51 -6.24
CA LEU A 84 14.73 3.81 -6.45
C LEU A 84 16.16 3.91 -5.92
N GLY A 85 16.61 2.96 -5.10
CA GLY A 85 17.95 2.94 -4.53
C GLY A 85 17.98 2.50 -3.06
N ASP A 86 19.20 2.25 -2.59
CA ASP A 86 19.48 1.78 -1.23
C ASP A 86 18.78 0.46 -0.88
N PHE A 87 18.77 -0.47 -1.84
CA PHE A 87 18.11 -1.76 -1.70
C PHE A 87 18.68 -2.65 -0.58
N LYS A 88 20.00 -2.57 -0.35
CA LYS A 88 20.73 -3.29 0.71
C LYS A 88 21.76 -2.40 1.40
N ASP A 89 22.17 -2.81 2.59
CA ASP A 89 23.24 -2.19 3.38
C ASP A 89 24.40 -3.18 3.57
N GLN A 90 25.29 -2.92 4.53
CA GLN A 90 26.48 -3.70 4.85
C GLN A 90 26.61 -3.91 6.36
N ASP A 91 27.57 -4.75 6.77
CA ASP A 91 27.93 -4.92 8.18
C ASP A 91 28.50 -3.62 8.79
N VAL A 92 28.62 -3.57 10.12
CA VAL A 92 29.22 -2.41 10.81
C VAL A 92 30.65 -2.17 10.33
N VAL A 93 31.40 -3.26 10.13
CA VAL A 93 32.65 -3.25 9.38
C VAL A 93 32.37 -3.94 8.04
N PRO A 94 32.59 -3.28 6.89
CA PRO A 94 32.22 -3.84 5.59
C PRO A 94 32.87 -5.19 5.32
N HIS A 95 32.06 -6.16 4.88
CA HIS A 95 32.52 -7.48 4.48
C HIS A 95 31.82 -7.91 3.18
N GLU A 96 32.59 -7.98 2.09
CA GLU A 96 32.05 -8.14 0.74
C GLU A 96 31.13 -9.36 0.60
N ALA A 97 31.55 -10.52 1.11
CA ALA A 97 30.76 -11.75 0.98
C ALA A 97 29.39 -11.65 1.69
N HIS A 98 29.32 -10.96 2.83
CA HIS A 98 28.05 -10.75 3.53
C HIS A 98 27.19 -9.73 2.80
N THR A 99 27.79 -8.63 2.33
CA THR A 99 27.09 -7.61 1.54
C THR A 99 26.49 -8.18 0.26
N LEU A 100 27.19 -9.09 -0.43
CA LEU A 100 26.65 -9.80 -1.59
C LEU A 100 25.51 -10.75 -1.19
N LYS A 101 25.66 -11.47 -0.07
CA LYS A 101 24.58 -12.31 0.47
C LYS A 101 23.32 -11.47 0.75
N TYR A 102 23.46 -10.29 1.36
CA TYR A 102 22.31 -9.42 1.64
C TYR A 102 21.59 -9.00 0.37
N LEU A 103 22.34 -8.68 -0.70
CA LEU A 103 21.76 -8.40 -2.00
C LEU A 103 20.96 -9.61 -2.53
N THR A 104 21.56 -10.80 -2.54
CA THR A 104 20.90 -12.02 -2.99
C THR A 104 19.63 -12.34 -2.19
N ASP A 105 19.67 -12.18 -0.87
CA ASP A 105 18.52 -12.47 0.00
C ASP A 105 17.33 -11.53 -0.31
N ILE A 106 17.57 -10.22 -0.42
CA ILE A 106 16.49 -9.25 -0.67
C ILE A 106 16.00 -9.30 -2.12
N GLU A 107 16.89 -9.58 -3.09
CA GLU A 107 16.51 -9.89 -4.47
C GLU A 107 15.62 -11.12 -4.55
N GLY A 108 15.93 -12.17 -3.77
CA GLY A 108 15.13 -13.40 -3.73
C GLY A 108 13.68 -13.16 -3.24
N VAL A 109 13.46 -12.17 -2.38
CA VAL A 109 12.10 -11.74 -1.98
C VAL A 109 11.46 -10.90 -3.08
N PHE A 110 12.18 -9.92 -3.62
CA PHE A 110 11.67 -9.01 -4.64
C PHE A 110 11.28 -9.72 -5.94
N GLN A 111 12.02 -10.75 -6.34
CA GLN A 111 11.75 -11.60 -7.50
C GLN A 111 10.48 -12.46 -7.37
N GLN A 112 9.82 -12.49 -6.21
CA GLN A 112 8.50 -13.10 -6.07
C GLN A 112 7.38 -12.23 -6.65
N PHE A 113 7.70 -11.01 -7.14
CA PHE A 113 6.79 -10.23 -7.94
C PHE A 113 6.43 -10.98 -9.24
N ASN A 114 5.14 -11.10 -9.51
CA ASN A 114 4.58 -11.80 -10.66
C ASN A 114 4.31 -10.81 -11.81
N GLY A 115 5.38 -10.27 -12.39
CA GLY A 115 5.31 -9.35 -13.53
C GLY A 115 6.61 -9.24 -14.30
#